data_AF-A0A3A8N5D1-F1
#
_entry.id   AF-A0A3A8N5D1-F1
#
_cell.length_a   1.000
_cell.length_b   1.000
_cell.length_c   1.000
_cell.angle_alpha   90.00
_cell.angle_beta   90.00
_cell.angle_gamma   90.00
#
_symmetry.space_group_name_H-M   'P 1'
#
loop_
_entity.id
_entity.type
_entity.pdbx_description
1 polymer ?
#
loop_
_entity_poly.entity_id
_entity_poly.type
_entity_poly.pdbx_seq_one_letter_code
_entity_poly.pdbx_strand_id
1 'polypeptide(L)'
;MSPGEVRASRSLFAALVVASALACTRPVAPAPPSVEPAPPAPPAKPLVAPGIYNGRPPQHVGLLQLKVREDGTATLLHVVSAHLPPVELERREVRLERGPEGRICLSPEPEALEPCLTLDADGGLNVRTREEDAEGIPVLLKREPSR
;
A
#
# COMPACT_ATOMS: atom_id res chain seq x y z
N MET A 1 81.86 -7.83 0.10
CA MET A 1 81.26 -8.70 1.13
C MET A 1 79.87 -9.11 0.67
N SER A 2 79.50 -10.32 1.06
CA SER A 2 78.56 -11.26 0.46
C SER A 2 77.08 -10.85 0.31
N PRO A 3 76.32 -11.64 -0.48
CA PRO A 3 75.09 -11.30 -1.18
C PRO A 3 73.83 -11.90 -0.49
N GLY A 4 72.68 -11.81 -1.17
CA GLY A 4 71.55 -12.71 -0.97
C GLY A 4 70.58 -12.55 -2.16
N GLU A 5 70.69 -13.30 -3.26
CA GLU A 5 70.20 -14.69 -3.47
C GLU A 5 68.66 -14.80 -3.35
N VAL A 6 67.89 -15.47 -4.23
CA VAL A 6 68.17 -16.19 -5.49
C VAL A 6 66.85 -16.61 -6.17
N ARG A 7 66.93 -16.74 -7.51
CA ARG A 7 66.20 -17.62 -8.47
C ARG A 7 64.66 -17.59 -8.60
N ALA A 8 64.14 -17.35 -9.80
CA ALA A 8 64.18 -18.14 -11.06
C ALA A 8 63.09 -19.24 -11.10
N SER A 9 62.13 -19.11 -12.03
CA SER A 9 62.14 -19.79 -13.34
C SER A 9 61.70 -21.25 -13.25
N ARG A 10 60.62 -21.57 -13.98
CA ARG A 10 60.46 -22.89 -14.60
C ARG A 10 59.48 -22.80 -15.77
N SER A 11 60.09 -22.74 -16.95
CA SER A 11 59.54 -23.15 -18.24
C SER A 11 59.40 -24.69 -18.30
N LEU A 12 58.81 -25.15 -19.42
CA LEU A 12 58.84 -26.48 -20.05
C LEU A 12 57.50 -27.23 -19.95
N PHE A 13 56.72 -27.31 -21.04
CA PHE A 13 56.90 -28.12 -22.27
C PHE A 13 56.25 -29.50 -22.16
N ALA A 14 55.78 -29.96 -23.32
CA ALA A 14 55.36 -31.30 -23.70
C ALA A 14 53.90 -31.67 -23.30
N ALA A 15 52.94 -31.78 -24.23
CA ALA A 15 52.83 -32.54 -25.48
C ALA A 15 52.05 -33.84 -25.30
N LEU A 16 51.19 -34.06 -26.31
CA LEU A 16 50.91 -35.32 -27.00
C LEU A 16 49.71 -36.19 -26.56
N VAL A 17 48.87 -36.46 -27.59
CA VAL A 17 47.97 -37.63 -27.87
C VAL A 17 46.78 -37.82 -26.90
N VAL A 18 45.55 -38.18 -27.28
CA VAL A 18 45.08 -39.15 -28.28
C VAL A 18 43.64 -38.82 -28.69
N ALA A 19 43.35 -38.98 -30.00
CA ALA A 19 42.01 -38.99 -30.56
C ALA A 19 41.26 -40.27 -30.17
N SER A 20 39.97 -40.21 -29.83
CA SER A 20 39.05 -41.35 -29.98
C SER A 20 37.61 -40.86 -30.05
N ALA A 21 36.99 -41.12 -31.19
CA ALA A 21 35.59 -40.94 -31.46
C ALA A 21 34.76 -41.99 -30.70
N LEU A 22 33.67 -41.56 -30.05
CA LEU A 22 32.47 -42.39 -29.93
C LEU A 22 31.23 -41.51 -30.02
N ALA A 23 30.40 -41.84 -31.00
CA ALA A 23 29.06 -41.33 -31.17
C ALA A 23 28.20 -41.68 -29.95
N CYS A 24 27.46 -40.70 -29.43
CA CYS A 24 26.22 -40.91 -28.69
C CYS A 24 25.38 -39.63 -28.75
N THR A 25 24.25 -39.75 -29.44
CA THR A 25 23.05 -38.90 -29.48
C THR A 25 22.93 -37.86 -28.35
N ARG A 26 22.99 -36.56 -28.69
CA ARG A 26 22.50 -35.48 -27.81
C ARG A 26 21.07 -35.10 -28.22
N PRO A 27 20.07 -35.18 -27.33
CA PRO A 27 18.72 -34.74 -27.64
C PRO A 27 18.69 -33.22 -27.79
N VAL A 28 17.90 -32.76 -28.76
CA VAL A 28 17.64 -31.34 -29.02
C VAL A 28 17.11 -30.69 -27.73
N ALA A 29 17.74 -29.60 -27.31
CA ALA A 29 17.22 -28.80 -26.19
C ALA A 29 15.88 -28.19 -26.63
N PRO A 30 14.78 -28.35 -25.87
CA PRO A 30 13.56 -27.62 -26.17
C PRO A 30 13.81 -26.13 -25.93
N ALA A 31 13.50 -25.31 -26.93
CA ALA A 31 13.51 -23.85 -26.81
C ALA A 31 12.61 -23.44 -25.62
N PRO A 32 12.99 -22.42 -24.82
CA PRO A 32 12.10 -21.90 -23.81
C PRO A 32 10.81 -21.40 -24.51
N PRO A 33 9.61 -21.76 -24.01
CA PRO A 33 8.39 -21.20 -24.57
C PRO A 33 8.49 -19.69 -24.46
N SER A 34 8.27 -19.00 -25.58
CA SER A 34 8.10 -17.56 -25.60
C SER A 34 6.93 -17.24 -24.66
N VAL A 35 7.24 -16.83 -23.44
CA VAL A 35 6.24 -16.39 -22.47
C VAL A 35 5.77 -15.04 -22.98
N GLU A 36 4.69 -15.05 -23.74
CA GLU A 36 3.95 -13.86 -24.08
C GLU A 36 3.65 -13.10 -22.77
N PRO A 37 4.01 -11.81 -22.66
CA PRO A 37 3.71 -11.04 -21.47
C PRO A 37 2.20 -11.06 -21.26
N ALA A 38 1.75 -11.57 -20.12
CA ALA A 38 0.35 -11.48 -19.75
C ALA A 38 -0.10 -10.01 -19.81
N PRO A 39 -1.30 -9.71 -20.36
CA PRO A 39 -1.79 -8.35 -20.43
C PRO A 39 -1.78 -7.70 -19.02
N PRO A 40 -1.48 -6.39 -18.92
CA PRO A 40 -1.45 -5.72 -17.63
C PRO A 40 -2.81 -5.87 -16.95
N ALA A 41 -2.77 -6.27 -15.67
CA ALA A 41 -3.99 -6.42 -14.89
C ALA A 41 -4.78 -5.09 -14.89
N PRO A 42 -6.13 -5.14 -14.99
CA PRO A 42 -6.93 -3.93 -14.94
C PRO A 42 -6.70 -3.20 -13.61
N PRO A 43 -6.80 -1.86 -13.60
CA PRO A 43 -6.63 -1.08 -12.37
C PRO A 43 -7.62 -1.58 -11.31
N ALA A 44 -7.12 -1.82 -10.11
CA ALA A 44 -7.93 -2.26 -9.00
C ALA A 44 -9.04 -1.22 -8.74
N LYS A 45 -10.29 -1.69 -8.61
CA LYS A 45 -11.40 -0.79 -8.24
C LYS A 45 -11.12 -0.19 -6.86
N PRO A 46 -11.33 1.12 -6.66
CA PRO A 46 -11.13 1.75 -5.37
C PRO A 46 -12.12 1.17 -4.34
N LEU A 47 -11.68 1.04 -3.09
CA LEU A 47 -12.49 0.47 -2.01
C LEU A 47 -13.70 1.34 -1.66
N VAL A 48 -13.53 2.65 -1.80
CA VAL A 48 -14.54 3.68 -1.58
C VAL A 48 -14.53 4.58 -2.79
N ALA A 49 -15.70 5.02 -3.23
CA ALA A 49 -15.80 5.93 -4.37
C ALA A 49 -15.05 7.25 -4.09
N PRO A 50 -14.30 7.80 -5.04
CA PRO A 50 -13.65 9.10 -4.88
C PRO A 50 -14.68 10.21 -4.63
N GLY A 51 -14.37 11.17 -3.76
CA GLY A 51 -15.28 12.26 -3.43
C GLY A 51 -15.07 12.86 -2.05
N ILE A 52 -15.92 13.83 -1.71
CA ILE A 52 -15.93 14.47 -0.39
C ILE A 52 -17.04 13.81 0.42
N TYR A 53 -16.70 13.29 1.59
CA TYR A 53 -17.62 12.66 2.52
C TYR A 53 -17.71 13.53 3.77
N ASN A 54 -18.91 14.01 4.09
CA ASN A 54 -19.14 14.91 5.22
C ASN A 54 -20.13 14.32 6.21
N GLY A 55 -19.86 14.53 7.49
CA GLY A 55 -20.78 14.22 8.58
C GLY A 55 -20.61 15.19 9.73
N ARG A 56 -21.64 15.25 10.57
CA ARG A 56 -21.66 16.08 11.78
C ARG A 56 -21.75 15.17 12.99
N PRO A 57 -20.79 15.23 13.92
CA PRO A 57 -20.91 14.50 15.17
C PRO A 57 -22.13 14.97 15.97
N PRO A 58 -22.91 14.06 16.59
CA PRO A 58 -24.18 14.39 17.26
C PRO A 58 -24.03 15.41 18.40
N GLN A 59 -22.92 15.33 19.14
CA GLN A 59 -22.70 16.13 20.35
C GLN A 59 -21.88 17.40 20.10
N HIS A 60 -21.42 17.60 18.87
CA HIS A 60 -20.54 18.70 18.53
C HIS A 60 -21.13 19.58 17.44
N VAL A 61 -20.94 20.89 17.58
CA VAL A 61 -21.05 21.82 16.45
C VAL A 61 -19.77 21.64 15.61
N GLY A 62 -19.59 20.47 15.00
CA GLY A 62 -18.34 20.08 14.36
C GLY A 62 -18.52 19.65 12.91
N LEU A 63 -17.41 19.46 12.22
CA LEU A 63 -17.36 18.85 10.91
C LEU A 63 -16.36 17.70 10.94
N LEU A 64 -16.80 16.53 10.49
CA LEU A 64 -15.94 15.44 10.11
C LEU A 64 -15.99 15.30 8.58
N GLN A 65 -14.84 15.44 7.95
CA GLN A 65 -14.70 15.38 6.50
C GLN A 65 -13.64 14.36 6.11
N LEU A 66 -13.96 13.50 5.15
CA LEU A 66 -13.04 12.59 4.49
C LEU A 66 -13.06 12.84 2.99
N LYS A 67 -11.96 13.35 2.44
CA LYS A 67 -11.82 13.57 1.00
C LYS A 67 -11.04 12.41 0.38
N VAL A 68 -11.73 11.52 -0.32
CA VAL A 68 -11.17 10.35 -1.00
C VAL A 68 -10.76 10.70 -2.43
N ARG A 69 -9.53 10.32 -2.80
CA ARG A 69 -8.94 10.53 -4.13
C ARG A 69 -9.02 9.25 -4.97
N GLU A 70 -8.79 9.40 -6.27
CA GLU A 70 -8.81 8.29 -7.25
C GLU A 70 -7.77 7.19 -6.94
N ASP A 71 -6.65 7.56 -6.30
CA ASP A 71 -5.55 6.64 -5.96
C ASP A 71 -5.79 5.86 -4.66
N GLY A 72 -6.95 6.02 -4.01
CA GLY A 72 -7.29 5.37 -2.75
C GLY A 72 -6.69 6.05 -1.50
N THR A 73 -5.98 7.17 -1.67
CA THR A 73 -5.62 8.05 -0.56
C THR A 73 -6.79 8.94 -0.17
N ALA A 74 -6.82 9.38 1.08
CA ALA A 74 -7.82 10.29 1.58
C ALA A 74 -7.21 11.33 2.54
N THR A 75 -7.83 12.51 2.58
CA THR A 75 -7.54 13.52 3.62
C THR A 75 -8.66 13.49 4.65
N LEU A 76 -8.32 13.14 5.88
CA LEU A 76 -9.19 13.24 7.04
C LEU A 76 -9.06 14.63 7.67
N LEU A 77 -10.19 15.24 8.00
CA LEU A 77 -10.27 16.50 8.73
C LEU A 77 -11.37 16.39 9.80
N HIS A 78 -10.99 16.55 11.06
CA HIS A 78 -11.89 16.58 12.21
C HIS A 78 -11.80 17.94 12.90
N VAL A 79 -12.91 18.68 12.89
CA VAL A 79 -13.03 20.00 13.50
C VAL A 79 -14.20 20.01 14.49
N VAL A 80 -13.96 20.57 15.67
CA VAL A 80 -14.98 20.79 16.70
C VAL A 80 -15.11 22.28 16.96
N SER A 81 -16.35 22.78 16.95
CA SER A 81 -16.67 24.17 17.32
C SER A 81 -17.39 24.27 18.68
N ALA A 82 -17.14 23.32 19.58
CA ALA A 82 -17.49 23.49 20.99
C ALA A 82 -16.80 24.73 21.61
N HIS A 83 -15.71 25.21 20.99
CA HIS A 83 -14.98 26.43 21.34
C HIS A 83 -15.04 27.47 20.22
N LEU A 84 -14.96 28.75 20.59
CA LEU A 84 -14.77 29.88 19.66
C LEU A 84 -13.39 30.50 19.91
N PRO A 85 -12.48 30.52 18.91
CA PRO A 85 -12.65 30.00 17.54
C PRO A 85 -12.70 28.46 17.49
N PRO A 86 -13.26 27.86 16.41
CA PRO A 86 -13.24 26.40 16.21
C PRO A 86 -11.83 25.84 16.24
N VAL A 87 -11.71 24.60 16.72
CA VAL A 87 -10.42 23.91 16.87
C VAL A 87 -10.37 22.72 15.92
N GLU A 88 -9.29 22.66 15.12
CA GLU A 88 -8.94 21.48 14.34
C GLU A 88 -8.29 20.46 15.28
N LEU A 89 -8.95 19.32 15.50
CA LEU A 89 -8.40 18.23 16.33
C LEU A 89 -7.41 17.39 15.54
N GLU A 90 -7.77 17.08 14.30
CA GLU A 90 -6.96 16.19 13.49
C GLU A 90 -7.10 16.53 12.00
N ARG A 91 -5.96 16.67 11.34
CA ARG A 91 -5.86 16.70 9.89
C ARG A 91 -4.72 15.81 9.44
N ARG A 92 -5.05 14.83 8.60
CA ARG A 92 -4.10 13.79 8.22
C ARG A 92 -4.37 13.24 6.84
N GLU A 93 -3.31 12.86 6.15
CA GLU A 93 -3.41 12.03 4.97
C GLU A 93 -3.38 10.55 5.38
N VAL A 94 -4.39 9.82 4.94
CA VAL A 94 -4.58 8.40 5.23
C VAL A 94 -4.79 7.63 3.93
N ARG A 95 -4.57 6.33 3.98
CA ARG A 95 -4.91 5.37 2.94
C ARG A 95 -6.09 4.56 3.39
N LEU A 96 -6.98 4.26 2.45
CA LEU A 96 -8.10 3.36 2.70
C LEU A 96 -7.63 1.93 2.39
N GLU A 97 -7.60 1.10 3.42
CA GLU A 97 -7.16 -0.29 3.34
C GLU A 97 -8.31 -1.23 3.70
N ARG A 98 -8.30 -2.45 3.17
CA ARG A 98 -9.28 -3.47 3.58
C ARG A 98 -8.94 -3.94 4.98
N GLY A 99 -9.86 -3.69 5.90
CA GLY A 99 -9.82 -4.15 7.27
C GLY A 99 -10.39 -5.55 7.46
N PRO A 100 -10.37 -6.04 8.71
CA PRO A 100 -11.06 -7.27 9.08
C PRO A 100 -12.57 -7.12 8.84
N GLU A 101 -13.24 -8.25 8.62
CA GLU A 101 -14.71 -8.32 8.51
C GLU A 101 -15.32 -7.42 7.41
N GLY A 102 -14.52 -7.05 6.40
CA GLY A 102 -14.98 -6.18 5.30
C GLY A 102 -15.05 -4.70 5.66
N ARG A 103 -14.51 -4.29 6.82
CA ARG A 103 -14.37 -2.87 7.20
C ARG A 103 -13.30 -2.17 6.34
N ILE A 104 -13.31 -0.84 6.34
CA ILE A 104 -12.30 0.00 5.68
C ILE A 104 -11.44 0.66 6.74
N CYS A 105 -10.17 0.33 6.82
CA CYS A 105 -9.27 0.91 7.82
C CYS A 105 -8.45 2.06 7.24
N LEU A 106 -8.17 3.05 8.10
CA LEU A 106 -7.39 4.23 7.80
C LEU A 106 -5.94 4.00 8.22
N SER A 107 -5.00 4.15 7.28
CA SER A 107 -3.57 3.95 7.51
C SER A 107 -2.77 5.20 7.07
N PRO A 108 -2.01 5.87 7.96
CA PRO A 108 -1.81 5.53 9.36
C PRO A 108 -3.06 5.77 10.21
N GLU A 109 -3.17 5.07 11.34
CA GLU A 109 -4.34 5.13 12.21
C GLU A 109 -4.56 6.56 12.75
N PRO A 110 -5.80 7.08 12.71
CA PRO A 110 -6.12 8.39 13.26
C PRO A 110 -6.06 8.38 14.79
N GLU A 111 -5.87 9.56 15.36
CA GLU A 111 -5.78 9.74 16.81
C GLU A 111 -7.17 9.93 17.43
N ALA A 112 -8.03 10.73 16.80
CA ALA A 112 -9.33 11.10 17.36
C ALA A 112 -10.47 10.10 17.05
N LEU A 113 -10.25 9.14 16.15
CA LEU A 113 -11.28 8.26 15.60
C LEU A 113 -10.91 6.79 15.70
N GLU A 114 -11.91 5.90 15.69
CA GLU A 114 -11.68 4.49 15.42
C GLU A 114 -11.01 4.32 14.05
N PRO A 115 -9.98 3.46 13.95
CA PRO A 115 -9.19 3.33 12.72
C PRO A 115 -9.96 2.65 11.59
N CYS A 116 -10.96 1.80 11.92
CA CYS A 116 -11.72 1.04 10.93
C CYS A 116 -13.16 1.53 10.84
N LEU A 117 -13.61 1.79 9.62
CA LEU A 117 -14.91 2.36 9.28
C LEU A 117 -15.80 1.27 8.70
N THR A 118 -17.11 1.40 8.88
CA THR A 118 -18.10 0.51 8.26
C THR A 118 -18.71 1.19 7.05
N LEU A 119 -18.68 0.51 5.90
CA LEU A 119 -19.32 0.98 4.68
C LEU A 119 -20.83 0.72 4.76
N ASP A 120 -21.61 1.78 4.61
CA ASP A 120 -23.07 1.73 4.58
C ASP A 120 -23.59 1.27 3.20
N ALA A 121 -24.84 0.80 3.14
CA ALA A 121 -25.46 0.33 1.90
C ALA A 121 -25.55 1.43 0.83
N ASP A 122 -25.71 2.68 1.27
CA ASP A 122 -25.75 3.85 0.39
C ASP A 122 -24.34 4.36 -0.02
N GLY A 123 -23.28 3.63 0.36
CA GLY A 123 -21.89 4.01 0.13
C GLY A 123 -21.36 5.09 1.07
N GLY A 124 -22.11 5.42 2.13
CA GLY A 124 -21.65 6.26 3.23
C GLY A 124 -20.65 5.53 4.14
N LEU A 125 -19.92 6.27 4.96
CA LEU A 125 -18.94 5.71 5.90
C LEU A 125 -19.34 6.01 7.33
N ASN A 126 -19.56 4.98 8.13
CA ASN A 126 -19.82 5.12 9.56
C ASN A 126 -18.50 5.19 10.32
N VAL A 127 -18.31 6.29 11.05
CA VAL A 127 -17.10 6.60 11.81
C VAL A 127 -17.45 6.77 13.28
N ARG A 128 -16.56 6.37 14.18
CA ARG A 128 -16.69 6.58 15.63
C ARG A 128 -15.53 7.41 16.15
N THR A 129 -15.82 8.30 17.07
CA THR A 129 -14.88 9.14 17.81
C THR A 129 -14.40 8.39 19.04
N ARG A 130 -13.10 8.39 19.32
CA ARG A 130 -12.55 7.71 20.50
C ARG A 130 -12.91 8.38 21.82
N GLU A 131 -13.18 9.68 21.81
CA GLU A 131 -13.60 10.41 23.02
C GLU A 131 -15.00 9.97 23.51
N GLU A 132 -15.83 9.37 22.66
CA GLU A 132 -17.22 9.02 22.97
C GLU A 132 -17.43 7.50 23.25
N ASP A 133 -16.34 6.74 23.42
CA ASP A 133 -16.26 5.26 23.38
C ASP A 133 -17.07 4.45 24.43
N ALA A 134 -17.94 5.07 25.23
CA ALA A 134 -18.88 4.33 26.08
C ALA A 134 -20.29 4.20 25.46
N GLU A 135 -20.78 5.23 24.74
CA GLU A 135 -22.17 5.32 24.25
C GLU A 135 -22.29 6.07 22.90
N GLY A 136 -21.17 6.41 22.25
CA GLY A 136 -21.12 7.28 21.07
C GLY A 136 -21.88 6.74 19.85
N ILE A 137 -22.84 7.54 19.39
CA ILE A 137 -23.60 7.27 18.16
C ILE A 137 -22.64 7.44 16.97
N PRO A 138 -22.50 6.45 16.07
CA PRO A 138 -21.63 6.58 14.91
C PRO A 138 -22.05 7.76 14.03
N VAL A 139 -21.06 8.48 13.51
CA VAL A 139 -21.24 9.57 12.56
C VAL A 139 -21.24 8.99 11.16
N LEU A 140 -22.36 9.14 10.45
CA LEU A 140 -22.45 8.76 9.04
C LEU A 140 -21.88 9.89 8.16
N LEU A 141 -20.77 9.62 7.49
CA LEU A 141 -20.22 10.46 6.45
C LEU A 141 -20.92 10.16 5.12
N LYS A 142 -21.61 11.15 4.56
CA LYS A 142 -22.29 11.04 3.27
C LYS A 142 -21.49 11.72 2.18
N ARG A 143 -21.44 11.09 1.01
CA ARG A 143 -20.79 11.68 -0.17
C ARG A 143 -21.56 12.92 -0.62
N GLU A 144 -20.85 14.03 -0.79
CA GLU A 144 -21.42 15.22 -1.41
C GLU A 144 -21.62 15.01 -2.90
N PRO A 145 -22.72 15.52 -3.48
CA PRO A 145 -22.90 15.54 -4.92
C PRO A 145 -21.80 16.41 -5.55
N SER A 146 -21.05 15.83 -6.47
CA SER A 146 -20.08 16.55 -7.28
C SER A 146 -20.84 17.56 -8.15
N ARG A 147 -20.63 18.86 -7.91
CA ARG A 147 -21.19 19.94 -8.75
C ARG A 147 -20.41 20.11 -10.04
#